data_AF-A0A512UJU4-F1
#
_entry.id   AF-A0A512UJU4-F1
#
_cell.length_a   1.000
_cell.length_b   1.000
_cell.length_c   1.000
_cell.angle_alpha   90.00
_cell.angle_beta   90.00
_cell.angle_gamma   90.00
#
_symmetry.space_group_name_H-M   'P 1'
#
loop_
_entity.id
_entity.type
_entity.pdbx_description
1 polymer ?
#
loop_
_entity_poly.entity_id
_entity_poly.type
_entity_poly.pdbx_seq_one_letter_code
_entity_poly.pdbx_strand_id
1 'polypeptide(L)'
;MDFDDSSKPELLKNQYPKMLNDYKSLIEAAKQLPSNDISGAPSVSVKDRVVVITGAGAGLGRDYALAFAKAGAKVVVNDFKDPSKVVEEIKAAGGEAHGDQHDVATQAKEIIENVINKYGTIDVLVNNAGILRDRSFAKMTYEEWLQVQKVHLNGTFNLTQLAWPHFLEKKFGRVVNISSTSGIYGNFGQANYAAAKCAIIGLSKTLAIEGARSNIKVNVVAPHAETAMTMTIFREEDKNLYPPKLVAPLLIYLASEDLPITGELFEAGGGWIGNTRWQRAKGAVSKERDTTAEFISENIADIIDFSTGTENPKSATESSMAILSAVGGDDDDDDDEEDDDDDEEEDADDEENPDNMPDPVMTWDERDIILYNIGIGATSKELKYVYENSADFQVVPVFGHLPTFNTEKSQLTFTRLLTNFNPMMLLHGEHYLKIEKYPIPIEASITTSYQPLQVTQKGTNTIVVHGSKSVDNNTGETLFTNEATVFVRKCQGETKKYFERRSFAKKPFTAPDTEPDFVKDIKTSEDQAALYRLTGDRNPLHIDPDFAKGANFDAPILHGMCTYGLSAKVLLDEFGPFDEIKARFTGIVYPGETLRVFAWKQGEVVTFQTYVVERKTIAINNAAIKLITDKSKL
;
A
#
# COMPACT_ATOMS: atom_id res chain seq x y z
N MET A 1 5.38 -1.54 -2.95
CA MET A 1 6.70 -1.25 -2.35
C MET A 1 7.12 -2.50 -1.64
N ASP A 2 8.19 -3.14 -2.11
CA ASP A 2 8.74 -4.33 -1.46
C ASP A 2 9.60 -3.85 -0.27
N PHE A 3 9.10 -4.05 0.95
CA PHE A 3 9.78 -3.67 2.19
C PHE A 3 10.36 -4.91 2.86
N ASP A 4 11.10 -5.73 2.12
CA ASP A 4 11.79 -6.90 2.69
C ASP A 4 12.64 -6.49 3.89
N ASP A 5 12.15 -6.82 5.08
CA ASP A 5 12.79 -6.61 6.36
C ASP A 5 13.13 -7.93 7.04
N SER A 6 13.10 -9.04 6.30
CA SER A 6 13.42 -10.38 6.79
C SER A 6 14.80 -10.46 7.46
N SER A 7 15.72 -9.58 7.04
CA SER A 7 17.08 -9.44 7.58
C SER A 7 17.16 -8.57 8.85
N LYS A 8 16.10 -7.85 9.23
CA LYS A 8 16.07 -7.06 10.47
C LYS A 8 15.83 -8.00 11.68
N PRO A 9 16.44 -7.71 12.84
CA PRO A 9 16.07 -8.37 14.10
C PRO A 9 14.56 -8.28 14.33
N GLU A 10 13.98 -9.29 14.97
CA GLU A 10 12.53 -9.42 15.14
C GLU A 10 11.85 -8.17 15.71
N LEU A 11 12.52 -7.49 16.63
CA LEU A 11 12.04 -6.25 17.23
C LEU A 11 12.01 -5.05 16.28
N LEU A 12 12.74 -5.10 15.15
CA LEU A 12 12.97 -4.01 14.19
C LEU A 12 12.32 -4.24 12.82
N LYS A 13 11.70 -5.40 12.63
CA LYS A 13 10.80 -5.63 11.50
C LYS A 13 9.66 -4.62 11.57
N ASN A 14 9.23 -4.16 10.41
CA ASN A 14 8.13 -3.24 10.26
C ASN A 14 6.90 -3.86 10.92
N GLN A 15 6.35 -3.17 11.92
CA GLN A 15 5.07 -3.54 12.49
C GLN A 15 3.99 -2.94 11.59
N TYR A 16 3.22 -3.82 10.95
CA TYR A 16 2.27 -3.50 9.88
C TYR A 16 1.09 -2.65 10.42
N PRO A 17 0.47 -1.72 9.64
CA PRO A 17 0.55 -1.61 8.18
C PRO A 17 1.37 -0.45 7.62
N LYS A 18 1.91 0.46 8.46
CA LYS A 18 2.85 1.51 8.03
C LYS A 18 3.41 2.39 9.15
N MET A 19 3.33 1.98 10.41
CA MET A 19 3.84 2.78 11.52
C MET A 19 4.60 1.92 12.52
N LEU A 20 5.70 2.47 13.02
CA LEU A 20 6.41 1.90 14.16
C LEU A 20 5.51 2.14 15.40
N ASN A 21 4.86 1.10 15.93
CA ASN A 21 3.95 1.26 17.07
C ASN A 21 4.66 1.73 18.35
N ASP A 22 5.96 1.47 18.43
CA ASP A 22 6.82 1.91 19.55
C ASP A 22 8.16 2.42 19.02
N TYR A 23 8.15 3.63 18.43
CA TYR A 23 9.34 4.31 17.93
C TYR A 23 10.48 4.31 18.97
N LYS A 24 10.18 4.42 20.27
CA LYS A 24 11.20 4.42 21.33
C LYS A 24 11.85 3.05 21.48
N SER A 25 11.09 1.99 21.66
CA SER A 25 11.65 0.64 21.81
C SER A 25 12.37 0.18 20.55
N LEU A 26 11.86 0.55 19.37
CA LEU A 26 12.49 0.27 18.08
C LEU A 26 13.81 1.02 17.93
N ILE A 27 13.84 2.32 18.22
CA ILE A 27 15.09 3.09 18.15
C ILE A 27 16.09 2.61 19.20
N GLU A 28 15.63 2.24 20.40
CA GLU A 28 16.49 1.69 21.43
C GLU A 28 17.05 0.31 21.04
N ALA A 29 16.23 -0.57 20.44
CA ALA A 29 16.67 -1.85 19.89
C ALA A 29 17.65 -1.66 18.72
N ALA A 30 17.41 -0.68 17.83
CA ALA A 30 18.30 -0.35 16.72
C ALA A 30 19.67 0.13 17.22
N LYS A 31 19.73 0.90 18.31
CA LYS A 31 21.00 1.32 18.94
C LYS A 31 21.80 0.16 19.53
N GLN A 32 21.16 -0.95 19.88
CA GLN A 32 21.84 -2.14 20.39
C GLN A 32 22.40 -3.04 19.28
N LEU A 33 22.08 -2.76 18.01
CA LEU A 33 22.62 -3.54 16.91
C LEU A 33 24.12 -3.29 16.71
N PRO A 34 24.86 -4.30 16.21
CA PRO A 34 26.24 -4.11 15.82
C PRO A 34 26.31 -3.01 14.76
N SER A 35 27.37 -2.20 14.83
CA SER A 35 27.64 -1.19 13.81
C SER A 35 27.85 -1.87 12.46
N ASN A 36 27.42 -1.21 11.38
CA ASN A 36 27.69 -1.67 10.02
C ASN A 36 29.21 -1.80 9.81
N ASP A 37 29.66 -2.96 9.32
CA ASP A 37 31.04 -3.15 8.91
C ASP A 37 31.29 -2.40 7.59
N ILE A 38 31.94 -1.25 7.69
CA ILE A 38 32.33 -0.40 6.55
C ILE A 38 33.83 -0.49 6.26
N SER A 39 34.55 -1.46 6.83
CA SER A 39 36.01 -1.57 6.71
C SER A 39 36.49 -1.75 5.26
N GLY A 40 35.64 -2.30 4.38
CA GLY A 40 35.90 -2.43 2.95
C GLY A 40 35.39 -1.27 2.08
N ALA A 41 34.71 -0.26 2.66
CA ALA A 41 34.14 0.83 1.88
C ALA A 41 35.22 1.85 1.43
N PRO A 42 35.09 2.45 0.24
CA PRO A 42 35.99 3.51 -0.20
C PRO A 42 35.96 4.71 0.75
N SER A 43 37.11 5.33 0.99
CA SER A 43 37.18 6.55 1.82
C SER A 43 36.52 7.74 1.12
N VAL A 44 35.56 8.38 1.78
CA VAL A 44 34.96 9.65 1.31
C VAL A 44 35.78 10.81 1.87
N SER A 45 36.26 11.70 0.99
CA SER A 45 37.05 12.87 1.40
C SER A 45 36.49 14.16 0.80
N VAL A 46 36.42 15.18 1.66
CA VAL A 46 36.16 16.60 1.31
C VAL A 46 37.27 17.49 1.86
N LYS A 47 38.43 16.89 2.16
CA LYS A 47 39.56 17.59 2.74
C LYS A 47 40.02 18.74 1.84
N ASP A 48 40.30 19.89 2.46
CA ASP A 48 40.76 21.11 1.82
C ASP A 48 39.77 21.77 0.84
N ARG A 49 38.58 21.18 0.63
CA ARG A 49 37.51 21.79 -0.18
C ARG A 49 36.92 22.99 0.53
N VAL A 50 36.65 24.06 -0.23
CA VAL A 50 35.97 25.26 0.26
C VAL A 50 34.46 25.07 0.15
N VAL A 51 33.79 24.96 1.29
CA VAL A 51 32.36 24.63 1.39
C VAL A 51 31.60 25.82 1.95
N VAL A 52 30.63 26.32 1.20
CA VAL A 52 29.72 27.38 1.65
C VAL A 52 28.40 26.75 2.09
N ILE A 53 27.96 27.05 3.31
CA ILE A 53 26.69 26.55 3.84
C ILE A 53 25.87 27.75 4.31
N THR A 54 24.71 27.95 3.69
CA THR A 54 23.80 29.07 4.04
C THR A 54 22.83 28.70 5.15
N GLY A 55 22.48 29.67 6.00
CA GLY A 55 21.68 29.43 7.20
C GLY A 55 22.35 28.46 8.18
N ALA A 56 23.67 28.61 8.35
CA ALA A 56 24.52 27.71 9.11
C ALA A 56 24.79 28.17 10.55
N GLY A 57 24.13 29.25 11.03
CA GLY A 57 24.28 29.74 12.40
C GLY A 57 23.55 28.89 13.44
N ALA A 58 22.57 28.08 13.01
CA ALA A 58 21.79 27.21 13.89
C ALA A 58 21.24 25.97 13.15
N GLY A 59 20.63 25.05 13.91
CA GLY A 59 19.88 23.90 13.39
C GLY A 59 20.69 23.01 12.44
N LEU A 60 20.04 22.57 11.35
CA LEU A 60 20.65 21.70 10.33
C LEU A 60 21.93 22.28 9.75
N GLY A 61 21.92 23.56 9.36
CA GLY A 61 23.08 24.20 8.74
C GLY A 61 24.31 24.24 9.65
N ARG A 62 24.12 24.47 10.95
CA ARG A 62 25.20 24.39 11.94
C ARG A 62 25.81 22.99 12.00
N ASP A 63 24.98 21.96 12.09
CA ASP A 63 25.46 20.58 12.20
C ASP A 63 26.16 20.13 10.90
N TYR A 64 25.69 20.61 9.74
CA TYR A 64 26.41 20.42 8.48
C TYR A 64 27.78 21.09 8.53
N ALA A 65 27.87 22.35 8.96
CA ALA A 65 29.13 23.09 9.04
C ALA A 65 30.16 22.39 9.94
N LEU A 66 29.74 21.93 11.12
CA LEU A 66 30.59 21.17 12.04
C LEU A 66 31.06 19.84 11.42
N ALA A 67 30.16 19.12 10.74
CA ALA A 67 30.49 17.84 10.11
C ALA A 67 31.47 18.00 8.94
N PHE A 68 31.25 18.99 8.07
CA PHE A 68 32.17 19.31 6.96
C PHE A 68 33.55 19.72 7.47
N ALA A 69 33.61 20.57 8.50
CA ALA A 69 34.87 20.99 9.09
C ALA A 69 35.61 19.79 9.73
N LYS A 70 34.89 18.91 10.44
CA LYS A 70 35.45 17.66 10.99
C LYS A 70 35.99 16.73 9.89
N ALA A 71 35.38 16.74 8.70
CA ALA A 71 35.85 16.00 7.54
C ALA A 71 37.01 16.69 6.79
N GLY A 72 37.53 17.81 7.32
CA GLY A 72 38.70 18.52 6.82
C GLY A 72 38.41 19.60 5.77
N ALA A 73 37.14 19.97 5.56
CA ALA A 73 36.78 21.06 4.66
C ALA A 73 37.04 22.44 5.31
N LYS A 74 37.24 23.45 4.46
CA LYS A 74 37.30 24.87 4.84
C LYS A 74 35.92 25.47 4.71
N VAL A 75 35.26 25.74 5.83
CA VAL A 75 33.82 26.04 5.84
C VAL A 75 33.56 27.54 5.89
N VAL A 76 32.71 28.05 5.00
CA VAL A 76 32.09 29.37 5.14
C VAL A 76 30.71 29.19 5.75
N VAL A 77 30.56 29.66 6.99
CA VAL A 77 29.32 29.67 7.75
C VAL A 77 28.58 30.96 7.42
N ASN A 78 27.57 30.88 6.55
CA ASN A 78 26.69 32.01 6.27
C ASN A 78 25.46 31.97 7.18
N ASP A 79 25.22 33.04 7.93
CA ASP A 79 23.97 33.28 8.64
C ASP A 79 23.79 34.79 8.86
N PHE A 80 22.72 35.38 8.32
CA PHE A 80 22.50 36.82 8.38
C PHE A 80 22.31 37.35 9.83
N LYS A 81 21.96 36.46 10.78
CA LYS A 81 21.83 36.85 12.19
C LYS A 81 23.16 36.83 12.89
N ASP A 82 23.82 35.68 12.92
CA ASP A 82 25.08 35.49 13.64
C ASP A 82 25.79 34.18 13.24
N PRO A 83 26.89 34.24 12.46
CA PRO A 83 27.70 33.07 12.15
C PRO A 83 28.81 32.80 13.19
N SER A 84 29.08 33.76 14.10
CA SER A 84 30.31 33.80 14.91
C SER A 84 30.47 32.59 15.82
N LYS A 85 29.40 32.19 16.52
CA LYS A 85 29.41 31.07 17.48
C LYS A 85 29.82 29.75 16.83
N VAL A 86 29.30 29.47 15.64
CA VAL A 86 29.60 28.22 14.91
C VAL A 86 31.03 28.26 14.36
N VAL A 87 31.50 29.42 13.90
CA VAL A 87 32.90 29.61 13.49
C VAL A 87 33.86 29.38 14.65
N GLU A 88 33.57 29.94 15.84
CA GLU A 88 34.35 29.72 17.05
C GLU A 88 34.37 28.25 17.47
N GLU A 89 33.21 27.58 17.41
CA GLU A 89 33.09 26.16 17.72
C GLU A 89 33.93 25.28 16.76
N ILE A 90 33.87 25.54 15.46
CA ILE A 90 34.68 24.84 14.46
C ILE A 90 36.18 25.04 14.74
N LYS A 91 36.60 26.28 15.00
CA LYS A 91 38.02 26.60 15.28
C LYS A 91 38.49 25.97 16.58
N ALA A 92 37.66 25.96 17.62
CA ALA A 92 37.97 25.31 18.90
C ALA A 92 38.14 23.79 18.75
N ALA A 93 37.42 23.17 17.80
CA ALA A 93 37.59 21.77 17.43
C ALA A 93 38.77 21.51 16.46
N GLY A 94 39.55 22.54 16.12
CA GLY A 94 40.72 22.44 15.25
C GLY A 94 40.42 22.48 13.74
N GLY A 95 39.19 22.81 13.34
CA GLY A 95 38.80 22.98 11.94
C GLY A 95 39.03 24.41 11.42
N GLU A 96 38.85 24.59 10.10
CA GLU A 96 38.96 25.89 9.44
C GLU A 96 37.58 26.44 9.08
N ALA A 97 37.25 27.64 9.59
CA ALA A 97 35.99 28.31 9.30
C ALA A 97 36.11 29.83 9.15
N HIS A 98 35.26 30.37 8.28
CA HIS A 98 35.04 31.81 8.07
C HIS A 98 33.55 32.14 8.16
N GLY A 99 33.22 33.28 8.78
CA GLY A 99 31.83 33.71 8.96
C GLY A 99 31.40 34.69 7.89
N ASP A 100 30.15 34.57 7.46
CA ASP A 100 29.49 35.51 6.55
C ASP A 100 28.11 35.88 7.10
N GLN A 101 27.78 37.17 7.12
CA GLN A 101 26.54 37.70 7.70
C GLN A 101 25.61 38.33 6.64
N HIS A 102 25.84 38.06 5.36
CA HIS A 102 25.02 38.60 4.29
C HIS A 102 23.70 37.81 4.13
N ASP A 103 22.63 38.50 3.75
CA ASP A 103 21.32 37.87 3.53
C ASP A 103 21.23 37.23 2.13
N VAL A 104 20.95 35.92 2.07
CA VAL A 104 20.76 35.17 0.81
C VAL A 104 19.69 35.76 -0.11
N ALA A 105 18.71 36.46 0.45
CA ALA A 105 17.59 37.04 -0.30
C ALA A 105 17.96 38.34 -1.03
N THR A 106 18.99 39.05 -0.59
CA THR A 106 19.31 40.40 -1.09
C THR A 106 20.78 40.62 -1.41
N GLN A 107 21.69 39.81 -0.87
CA GLN A 107 23.14 40.03 -0.89
C GLN A 107 23.91 38.76 -1.31
N ALA A 108 23.33 37.96 -2.21
CA ALA A 108 23.95 36.72 -2.69
C ALA A 108 25.32 36.93 -3.35
N LYS A 109 25.53 38.10 -3.98
CA LYS A 109 26.80 38.47 -4.60
C LYS A 109 27.90 38.63 -3.56
N GLU A 110 27.61 39.35 -2.50
CA GLU A 110 28.52 39.61 -1.39
C GLU A 110 28.91 38.32 -0.67
N ILE A 111 28.00 37.33 -0.57
CA ILE A 111 28.30 35.99 -0.04
C ILE A 111 29.39 35.31 -0.87
N ILE A 112 29.22 35.24 -2.20
CA ILE A 112 30.19 34.59 -3.08
C ILE A 112 31.51 35.37 -3.10
N GLU A 113 31.47 36.70 -3.19
CA GLU A 113 32.67 37.55 -3.13
C GLU A 113 33.44 37.35 -1.82
N ASN A 114 32.76 37.23 -0.67
CA ASN A 114 33.41 36.96 0.61
C ASN A 114 34.22 35.64 0.55
N VAL A 115 33.60 34.57 0.05
CA VAL A 115 34.23 33.25 -0.08
C VAL A 115 35.46 33.32 -0.99
N ILE A 116 35.33 33.95 -2.15
CA ILE A 116 36.43 34.09 -3.12
C ILE A 116 37.55 34.97 -2.57
N ASN A 117 37.23 36.09 -1.91
CA ASN A 117 38.25 36.96 -1.30
C ASN A 117 39.02 36.24 -0.19
N LYS A 118 38.35 35.35 0.56
CA LYS A 118 38.96 34.60 1.67
C LYS A 118 39.80 33.41 1.21
N TYR A 119 39.30 32.62 0.27
CA TYR A 119 39.89 31.32 -0.09
C TYR A 119 40.33 31.20 -1.56
N GLY A 120 40.01 32.19 -2.40
CA GLY A 120 40.32 32.20 -3.83
C GLY A 120 39.45 31.27 -4.68
N THR A 121 38.56 30.47 -4.07
CA THR A 121 37.72 29.51 -4.77
C THR A 121 36.49 29.14 -3.95
N ILE A 122 35.51 28.50 -4.60
CA ILE A 122 34.37 27.81 -3.98
C ILE A 122 34.26 26.43 -4.62
N ASP A 123 34.31 25.35 -3.84
CA ASP A 123 34.20 23.96 -4.32
C ASP A 123 32.79 23.41 -4.18
N VAL A 124 32.14 23.73 -3.06
CA VAL A 124 30.86 23.16 -2.67
C VAL A 124 29.93 24.28 -2.21
N LEU A 125 28.69 24.27 -2.70
CA LEU A 125 27.62 25.16 -2.26
C LEU A 125 26.46 24.34 -1.70
N VAL A 126 26.17 24.51 -0.41
CA VAL A 126 25.00 23.92 0.26
C VAL A 126 23.96 25.01 0.49
N ASN A 127 22.91 25.03 -0.34
CA ASN A 127 21.80 25.97 -0.23
C ASN A 127 20.80 25.46 0.82
N ASN A 128 20.99 25.88 2.07
CA ASN A 128 20.21 25.42 3.23
C ASN A 128 19.34 26.52 3.88
N ALA A 129 19.67 27.81 3.68
CA ALA A 129 18.93 28.91 4.28
C ALA A 129 17.41 28.86 4.00
N GLY A 130 16.60 29.24 4.99
CA GLY A 130 15.16 29.12 4.89
C GLY A 130 14.37 29.81 5.98
N ILE A 131 13.08 30.06 5.70
CA ILE A 131 12.09 30.65 6.61
C ILE A 131 10.72 29.97 6.43
N LEU A 132 9.87 30.07 7.45
CA LEU A 132 8.47 29.63 7.38
C LEU A 132 7.49 30.80 7.45
N ARG A 133 6.39 30.70 6.69
CA ARG A 133 5.22 31.59 6.72
C ARG A 133 3.97 30.73 6.50
N ASP A 134 3.76 29.79 7.41
CA ASP A 134 2.69 28.80 7.29
C ASP A 134 1.32 29.46 7.44
N ARG A 135 0.46 29.21 6.46
CA ARG A 135 -0.89 29.74 6.38
C ARG A 135 -1.75 28.89 5.46
N SER A 136 -2.99 28.59 5.85
CA SER A 136 -3.98 28.01 4.93
C SER A 136 -4.08 28.89 3.68
N PHE A 137 -4.18 28.27 2.50
CA PHE A 137 -4.06 28.99 1.21
C PHE A 137 -4.94 30.25 1.12
N ALA A 138 -6.22 30.15 1.49
CA ALA A 138 -7.16 31.28 1.44
C ALA A 138 -6.80 32.47 2.36
N LYS A 139 -5.97 32.26 3.39
CA LYS A 139 -5.54 33.30 4.34
C LYS A 139 -4.11 33.79 4.11
N MET A 140 -3.40 33.20 3.13
CA MET A 140 -2.02 33.54 2.83
C MET A 140 -1.97 34.90 2.14
N THR A 141 -1.19 35.81 2.69
CA THR A 141 -0.93 37.09 2.04
C THR A 141 0.09 36.91 0.91
N TYR A 142 0.00 37.78 -0.09
CA TYR A 142 0.98 37.77 -1.18
C TYR A 142 2.40 38.10 -0.70
N GLU A 143 2.53 38.91 0.36
CA GLU A 143 3.83 39.21 0.94
C GLU A 143 4.46 37.99 1.65
N GLU A 144 3.67 37.21 2.40
CA GLU A 144 4.11 35.93 2.97
C GLU A 144 4.56 34.95 1.86
N TRP A 145 3.87 34.94 0.71
CA TRP A 145 4.30 34.18 -0.46
C TRP A 145 5.67 34.66 -0.98
N LEU A 146 5.80 35.95 -1.27
CA LEU A 146 7.03 36.53 -1.83
C LEU A 146 8.23 36.35 -0.92
N GLN A 147 8.07 36.52 0.39
CA GLN A 147 9.14 36.33 1.37
C GLN A 147 9.73 34.91 1.28
N VAL A 148 8.87 33.90 1.23
CA VAL A 148 9.29 32.49 1.13
C VAL A 148 9.97 32.21 -0.22
N GLN A 149 9.40 32.66 -1.34
CA GLN A 149 10.03 32.47 -2.66
C GLN A 149 11.40 33.15 -2.73
N LYS A 150 11.51 34.37 -2.20
CA LYS A 150 12.73 35.18 -2.26
C LYS A 150 13.89 34.53 -1.52
N VAL A 151 13.65 34.02 -0.31
CA VAL A 151 14.70 33.36 0.49
C VAL A 151 15.06 31.99 -0.09
N HIS A 152 14.06 31.16 -0.39
CA HIS A 152 14.30 29.78 -0.77
C HIS A 152 14.71 29.61 -2.23
N LEU A 153 13.80 29.94 -3.16
CA LEU A 153 14.01 29.68 -4.59
C LEU A 153 15.01 30.69 -5.17
N ASN A 154 14.74 31.99 -5.00
CA ASN A 154 15.59 33.02 -5.60
C ASN A 154 16.97 33.07 -4.93
N GLY A 155 17.05 32.87 -3.62
CA GLY A 155 18.34 32.73 -2.91
C GLY A 155 19.18 31.58 -3.46
N THR A 156 18.58 30.39 -3.59
CA THR A 156 19.23 29.20 -4.19
C THR A 156 19.69 29.48 -5.63
N PHE A 157 18.82 30.07 -6.46
CA PHE A 157 19.15 30.42 -7.84
C PHE A 157 20.31 31.42 -7.91
N ASN A 158 20.22 32.54 -7.21
CA ASN A 158 21.21 33.63 -7.28
C ASN A 158 22.58 33.15 -6.82
N LEU A 159 22.67 32.46 -5.66
CA LEU A 159 23.94 31.94 -5.14
C LEU A 159 24.56 30.93 -6.11
N THR A 160 23.76 30.01 -6.64
CA THR A 160 24.26 28.99 -7.57
C THR A 160 24.72 29.62 -8.87
N GLN A 161 23.97 30.59 -9.42
CA GLN A 161 24.34 31.33 -10.62
C GLN A 161 25.66 32.08 -10.43
N LEU A 162 25.89 32.70 -9.28
CA LEU A 162 27.11 33.44 -8.96
C LEU A 162 28.31 32.53 -8.71
N ALA A 163 28.10 31.33 -8.14
CA ALA A 163 29.15 30.32 -7.97
C ALA A 163 29.52 29.62 -9.28
N TRP A 164 28.59 29.54 -10.24
CA TRP A 164 28.71 28.76 -11.47
C TRP A 164 29.96 29.06 -12.32
N PRO A 165 30.34 30.33 -12.57
CA PRO A 165 31.54 30.65 -13.33
C PRO A 165 32.81 30.08 -12.69
N HIS A 166 32.90 30.11 -11.35
CA HIS A 166 34.03 29.55 -10.61
C HIS A 166 34.11 28.03 -10.73
N PHE A 167 32.96 27.35 -10.76
CA PHE A 167 32.91 25.90 -10.99
C PHE A 167 33.32 25.54 -12.42
N LEU A 168 32.86 26.30 -13.42
CA LEU A 168 33.21 26.10 -14.83
C LEU A 168 34.71 26.28 -15.07
N GLU A 169 35.30 27.34 -14.52
CA GLU A 169 36.72 27.66 -14.69
C GLU A 169 37.63 26.51 -14.24
N LYS A 170 37.33 25.91 -13.08
CA LYS A 170 38.13 24.82 -12.53
C LYS A 170 37.64 23.41 -12.86
N LYS A 171 36.54 23.28 -13.62
CA LYS A 171 35.90 22.01 -13.97
C LYS A 171 35.59 21.14 -12.75
N PHE A 172 35.10 21.78 -11.68
CA PHE A 172 34.68 21.11 -10.46
C PHE A 172 33.65 21.97 -9.73
N GLY A 173 32.52 21.37 -9.39
CA GLY A 173 31.56 21.98 -8.46
C GLY A 173 30.61 20.93 -7.87
N ARG A 174 30.24 21.11 -6.61
CA ARG A 174 29.19 20.30 -5.97
C ARG A 174 28.14 21.25 -5.39
N VAL A 175 26.90 21.08 -5.82
CA VAL A 175 25.78 21.86 -5.30
C VAL A 175 24.81 20.90 -4.62
N VAL A 176 24.53 21.17 -3.36
CA VAL A 176 23.51 20.42 -2.61
C VAL A 176 22.39 21.38 -2.23
N ASN A 177 21.22 21.15 -2.79
CA ASN A 177 20.05 21.98 -2.57
C ASN A 177 19.11 21.32 -1.57
N ILE A 178 18.66 22.07 -0.57
CA ILE A 178 17.74 21.56 0.44
C ILE A 178 16.29 21.78 0.01
N SER A 179 15.59 20.70 -0.31
CA SER A 179 14.14 20.65 -0.49
C SER A 179 13.44 20.20 0.81
N SER A 180 12.28 19.56 0.73
CA SER A 180 11.51 19.03 1.86
C SER A 180 10.43 18.08 1.38
N THR A 181 9.96 17.19 2.26
CA THR A 181 8.77 16.34 2.00
C THR A 181 7.53 17.17 1.68
N SER A 182 7.34 18.35 2.28
CA SER A 182 6.27 19.29 1.89
C SER A 182 6.36 19.73 0.43
N GLY A 183 7.57 19.83 -0.12
CA GLY A 183 7.80 20.15 -1.53
C GLY A 183 7.56 18.95 -2.47
N ILE A 184 7.82 17.74 -2.00
CA ILE A 184 7.65 16.51 -2.77
C ILE A 184 6.18 16.08 -2.80
N TYR A 185 5.53 16.06 -1.64
CA TYR A 185 4.22 15.44 -1.43
C TYR A 185 3.10 16.45 -1.10
N GLY A 186 3.44 17.70 -0.82
CA GLY A 186 2.51 18.69 -0.29
C GLY A 186 2.35 18.60 1.22
N ASN A 187 1.91 19.70 1.83
CA ASN A 187 1.51 19.74 3.24
C ASN A 187 0.47 20.84 3.48
N PHE A 188 -0.49 20.58 4.37
CA PHE A 188 -1.56 21.54 4.64
C PHE A 188 -0.99 22.86 5.20
N GLY A 189 -1.46 23.98 4.67
CA GLY A 189 -1.05 25.30 5.12
C GLY A 189 0.36 25.75 4.69
N GLN A 190 1.01 25.03 3.78
CA GLN A 190 2.39 25.34 3.35
C GLN A 190 2.51 25.60 1.84
N ALA A 191 1.48 26.13 1.17
CA ALA A 191 1.49 26.29 -0.28
C ALA A 191 2.69 27.10 -0.83
N ASN A 192 3.07 28.20 -0.18
CA ASN A 192 4.27 28.98 -0.51
C ASN A 192 5.56 28.18 -0.36
N TYR A 193 5.73 27.49 0.78
CA TYR A 193 6.92 26.72 1.11
C TYR A 193 7.06 25.49 0.21
N ALA A 194 5.98 24.72 0.05
CA ALA A 194 5.91 23.58 -0.85
C ALA A 194 6.25 23.97 -2.30
N ALA A 195 5.68 25.08 -2.81
CA ALA A 195 5.98 25.58 -4.14
C ALA A 195 7.47 25.93 -4.31
N ALA A 196 8.07 26.65 -3.36
CA ALA A 196 9.49 27.00 -3.41
C ALA A 196 10.38 25.75 -3.38
N LYS A 197 10.06 24.79 -2.51
CA LYS A 197 10.84 23.56 -2.31
C LYS A 197 10.71 22.59 -3.48
N CYS A 198 9.54 22.52 -4.11
CA CYS A 198 9.33 21.77 -5.36
C CYS A 198 10.09 22.43 -6.53
N ALA A 199 10.03 23.76 -6.66
CA ALA A 199 10.75 24.49 -7.71
C ALA A 199 12.27 24.30 -7.63
N ILE A 200 12.83 24.17 -6.41
CA ILE A 200 14.24 23.81 -6.21
C ILE A 200 14.56 22.43 -6.81
N ILE A 201 13.65 21.45 -6.76
CA ILE A 201 13.85 20.14 -7.40
C ILE A 201 13.96 20.31 -8.91
N GLY A 202 13.03 21.06 -9.53
CA GLY A 202 13.04 21.36 -10.96
C GLY A 202 14.32 22.09 -11.40
N LEU A 203 14.70 23.15 -10.68
CA LEU A 203 15.95 23.90 -10.92
C LEU A 203 17.17 22.97 -10.88
N SER A 204 17.24 22.12 -9.86
CA SER A 204 18.39 21.22 -9.65
C SER A 204 18.53 20.19 -10.75
N LYS A 205 17.42 19.66 -11.28
CA LYS A 205 17.44 18.72 -12.41
C LYS A 205 18.04 19.34 -13.66
N THR A 206 17.66 20.57 -14.00
CA THR A 206 18.22 21.28 -15.16
C THR A 206 19.72 21.58 -14.95
N LEU A 207 20.10 22.11 -13.80
CA LEU A 207 21.50 22.42 -13.51
C LEU A 207 22.40 21.17 -13.49
N ALA A 208 21.87 20.02 -13.06
CA ALA A 208 22.58 18.76 -13.14
C ALA A 208 22.95 18.36 -14.58
N ILE A 209 22.06 18.64 -15.55
CA ILE A 209 22.28 18.38 -16.97
C ILE A 209 23.31 19.38 -17.53
N GLU A 210 23.13 20.68 -17.26
CA GLU A 210 24.03 21.73 -17.76
C GLU A 210 25.46 21.60 -17.19
N GLY A 211 25.57 21.16 -15.93
CA GLY A 211 26.84 21.02 -15.22
C GLY A 211 27.63 19.75 -15.54
N ALA A 212 26.97 18.70 -16.05
CA ALA A 212 27.52 17.36 -16.16
C ALA A 212 28.87 17.31 -16.92
N ARG A 213 28.95 18.01 -18.06
CA ARG A 213 30.17 18.04 -18.91
C ARG A 213 31.36 18.75 -18.25
N SER A 214 31.10 19.60 -17.26
CA SER A 214 32.11 20.38 -16.54
C SER A 214 32.41 19.81 -15.15
N ASN A 215 31.98 18.56 -14.87
CA ASN A 215 32.09 17.93 -13.55
C ASN A 215 31.48 18.80 -12.43
N ILE A 216 30.39 19.48 -12.75
CA ILE A 216 29.54 20.18 -11.80
C ILE A 216 28.34 19.28 -11.53
N LYS A 217 28.16 18.87 -10.28
CA LYS A 217 27.09 17.95 -9.87
C LYS A 217 26.13 18.65 -8.94
N VAL A 218 24.84 18.48 -9.19
CA VAL A 218 23.78 19.15 -8.45
C VAL A 218 22.80 18.09 -7.97
N ASN A 219 22.64 17.96 -6.65
CA ASN A 219 21.75 16.98 -6.04
C ASN A 219 20.85 17.65 -5.00
N VAL A 220 19.72 17.01 -4.70
CA VAL A 220 18.71 17.54 -3.80
C VAL A 220 18.56 16.64 -2.58
N VAL A 221 18.45 17.24 -1.40
CA VAL A 221 18.16 16.53 -0.15
C VAL A 221 16.90 17.11 0.48
N ALA A 222 15.94 16.26 0.82
CA ALA A 222 14.77 16.56 1.63
C ALA A 222 14.99 15.97 3.04
N PRO A 223 15.52 16.77 3.98
CA PRO A 223 15.81 16.28 5.33
C PRO A 223 14.54 16.10 6.15
N HIS A 224 14.49 15.03 6.93
CA HIS A 224 13.57 14.82 8.03
C HIS A 224 14.36 14.89 9.34
N ALA A 225 14.41 16.08 9.93
CA ALA A 225 15.16 16.35 11.14
C ALA A 225 14.40 17.27 12.10
N GLU A 226 14.66 17.08 13.39
CA GLU A 226 14.20 17.98 14.42
C GLU A 226 14.95 19.30 14.35
N THR A 227 14.23 20.38 14.10
CA THR A 227 14.75 21.75 14.13
C THR A 227 13.75 22.64 14.84
N ALA A 228 14.17 23.85 15.22
CA ALA A 228 13.26 24.88 15.74
C ALA A 228 12.04 25.13 14.82
N MET A 229 12.15 24.83 13.51
CA MET A 229 11.08 24.98 12.52
C MET A 229 10.11 23.78 12.46
N THR A 230 10.46 22.63 13.01
CA THR A 230 9.63 21.40 12.99
C THR A 230 9.09 21.02 14.37
N MET A 231 9.48 21.72 15.44
CA MET A 231 9.04 21.43 16.82
C MET A 231 7.52 21.52 17.06
N THR A 232 6.77 22.27 16.25
CA THR A 232 5.30 22.34 16.37
C THR A 232 4.58 21.11 15.82
N ILE A 233 5.30 20.21 15.15
CA ILE A 233 4.76 19.01 14.49
C ILE A 233 5.04 17.75 15.34
N PHE A 234 6.12 17.74 16.14
CA PHE A 234 6.51 16.60 16.96
C PHE A 234 5.86 16.62 18.36
N ARG A 235 5.48 15.45 18.88
CA ARG A 235 5.03 15.32 20.28
C ARG A 235 6.24 15.48 21.21
N GLU A 236 6.03 15.88 22.47
CA GLU A 236 7.13 16.03 23.43
C GLU A 236 7.98 14.77 23.61
N GLU A 237 7.38 13.61 23.36
CA GLU A 237 7.99 12.29 23.50
C GLU A 237 8.91 11.91 22.33
N ASP A 238 8.82 12.61 21.19
CA ASP A 238 9.58 12.34 19.97
C ASP A 238 10.83 13.21 19.86
N LYS A 239 11.11 14.06 20.86
CA LYS A 239 12.31 14.91 20.91
C LYS A 239 13.59 14.05 20.99
N ASN A 240 14.59 14.38 20.17
CA ASN A 240 15.91 13.75 19.95
C ASN A 240 15.96 12.45 19.13
N LEU A 241 14.89 12.07 18.43
CA LEU A 241 14.87 10.89 17.57
C LEU A 241 15.48 11.15 16.18
N TYR A 242 15.41 12.39 15.69
CA TYR A 242 15.91 12.78 14.36
C TYR A 242 16.98 13.87 14.43
N PRO A 243 18.15 13.59 15.04
CA PRO A 243 19.18 14.60 15.19
C PRO A 243 19.77 14.99 13.81
N PRO A 244 19.88 16.30 13.50
CA PRO A 244 20.39 16.81 12.22
C PRO A 244 21.72 16.21 11.76
N LYS A 245 22.61 15.87 12.70
CA LYS A 245 23.89 15.21 12.44
C LYS A 245 23.79 13.91 11.63
N LEU A 246 22.64 13.23 11.61
CA LEU A 246 22.45 11.99 10.84
C LEU A 246 22.17 12.22 9.36
N VAL A 247 21.88 13.46 8.95
CA VAL A 247 21.75 13.86 7.54
C VAL A 247 23.08 14.32 6.95
N ALA A 248 23.96 14.90 7.79
CA ALA A 248 25.23 15.48 7.35
C ALA A 248 26.16 14.54 6.54
N PRO A 249 26.27 13.23 6.85
CA PRO A 249 27.10 12.30 6.06
C PRO A 249 26.68 12.22 4.59
N LEU A 250 25.38 12.29 4.29
CA LEU A 250 24.89 12.33 2.91
C LEU A 250 25.38 13.58 2.18
N LEU A 251 25.31 14.76 2.82
CA LEU A 251 25.80 16.00 2.22
C LEU A 251 27.29 15.93 1.95
N ILE A 252 28.08 15.36 2.85
CA ILE A 252 29.54 15.16 2.66
C ILE A 252 29.80 14.24 1.46
N TYR A 253 29.06 13.14 1.33
CA TYR A 253 29.17 12.26 0.18
C TYR A 253 28.78 12.95 -1.13
N LEU A 254 27.67 13.70 -1.15
CA LEU A 254 27.25 14.49 -2.31
C LEU A 254 28.22 15.65 -2.64
N ALA A 255 29.11 15.99 -1.72
CA ALA A 255 30.16 16.98 -1.89
C ALA A 255 31.53 16.38 -2.26
N SER A 256 31.65 15.05 -2.32
CA SER A 256 32.92 14.39 -2.60
C SER A 256 33.30 14.42 -4.07
N GLU A 257 34.59 14.19 -4.34
CA GLU A 257 35.13 14.23 -5.70
C GLU A 257 34.60 13.09 -6.58
N ASP A 258 34.68 11.85 -6.10
CA ASP A 258 34.34 10.65 -6.87
C ASP A 258 32.84 10.32 -6.90
N LEU A 259 31.97 11.32 -6.68
CA LEU A 259 30.52 11.12 -6.65
C LEU A 259 30.01 10.64 -8.03
N PRO A 260 29.43 9.45 -8.21
CA PRO A 260 29.04 8.97 -9.55
C PRO A 260 27.73 9.57 -10.09
N ILE A 261 26.98 10.29 -9.25
CA ILE A 261 25.58 10.69 -9.51
C ILE A 261 25.38 12.21 -9.55
N THR A 262 24.37 12.66 -10.29
CA THR A 262 23.91 14.06 -10.36
C THR A 262 22.43 14.09 -10.75
N GLY A 263 21.69 15.11 -10.32
CA GLY A 263 20.26 15.26 -10.63
C GLY A 263 19.32 14.42 -9.77
N GLU A 264 19.88 13.79 -8.73
CA GLU A 264 19.17 12.89 -7.82
C GLU A 264 18.49 13.65 -6.67
N LEU A 265 17.40 13.08 -6.18
CA LEU A 265 16.66 13.56 -5.01
C LEU A 265 16.73 12.50 -3.92
N PHE A 266 17.11 12.92 -2.71
CA PHE A 266 17.20 12.03 -1.55
C PHE A 266 16.32 12.51 -0.41
N GLU A 267 15.70 11.58 0.28
CA GLU A 267 15.10 11.81 1.59
C GLU A 267 16.02 11.20 2.66
N ALA A 268 16.22 11.91 3.77
CA ALA A 268 17.15 11.47 4.81
C ALA A 268 16.70 11.89 6.21
N GLY A 269 16.72 10.94 7.15
CA GLY A 269 16.33 11.18 8.55
C GLY A 269 16.51 9.93 9.41
N GLY A 270 16.87 10.10 10.68
CA GLY A 270 16.99 8.98 11.63
C GLY A 270 18.06 7.94 11.28
N GLY A 271 19.00 8.28 10.39
CA GLY A 271 20.00 7.35 9.86
C GLY A 271 19.58 6.61 8.58
N TRP A 272 18.32 6.73 8.16
CA TRP A 272 17.86 6.24 6.86
C TRP A 272 18.12 7.26 5.75
N ILE A 273 18.47 6.77 4.57
CA ILE A 273 18.66 7.54 3.34
C ILE A 273 17.98 6.77 2.20
N GLY A 274 17.07 7.41 1.48
CA GLY A 274 16.42 6.85 0.28
C GLY A 274 16.51 7.81 -0.90
N ASN A 275 16.57 7.25 -2.12
CA ASN A 275 16.46 8.01 -3.36
C ASN A 275 15.00 8.05 -3.83
N THR A 276 14.54 9.22 -4.24
CA THR A 276 13.14 9.49 -4.63
C THR A 276 13.11 9.94 -6.09
N ARG A 277 12.27 9.29 -6.92
CA ARG A 277 12.17 9.56 -8.37
C ARG A 277 10.72 9.55 -8.85
N TRP A 278 10.51 10.05 -10.07
CA TRP A 278 9.21 9.95 -10.75
C TRP A 278 9.01 8.57 -11.37
N GLN A 279 7.80 8.05 -11.23
CA GLN A 279 7.29 6.86 -11.92
C GLN A 279 6.12 7.30 -12.81
N ARG A 280 5.96 6.67 -13.97
CA ARG A 280 4.89 6.94 -14.93
C ARG A 280 4.16 5.64 -15.26
N ALA A 281 2.82 5.68 -15.22
CA ALA A 281 1.96 4.59 -15.70
C ALA A 281 2.16 4.33 -17.20
N LYS A 282 1.80 3.13 -17.67
CA LYS A 282 1.81 2.80 -19.11
C LYS A 282 0.89 3.74 -19.90
N GLY A 283 -0.25 4.10 -19.33
CA GLY A 283 -1.24 4.94 -19.99
C GLY A 283 -2.15 4.17 -20.95
N ALA A 284 -2.98 4.92 -21.67
CA ALA A 284 -3.85 4.41 -22.74
C ALA A 284 -3.68 5.25 -24.00
N VAL A 285 -3.82 4.64 -25.17
CA VAL A 285 -3.66 5.29 -26.49
C VAL A 285 -4.97 5.23 -27.25
N SER A 286 -5.52 6.40 -27.59
CA SER A 286 -6.69 6.49 -28.45
C SER A 286 -6.26 6.38 -29.91
N LYS A 287 -6.88 5.45 -30.66
CA LYS A 287 -6.69 5.32 -32.12
C LYS A 287 -7.72 6.12 -32.93
N GLU A 288 -8.63 6.84 -32.25
CA GLU A 288 -9.63 7.68 -32.90
C GLU A 288 -8.99 8.92 -33.51
N ARG A 289 -9.62 9.48 -34.54
CA ARG A 289 -9.17 10.72 -35.19
C ARG A 289 -9.06 11.88 -34.19
N ASP A 290 -10.02 11.98 -33.28
CA ASP A 290 -10.07 13.02 -32.24
C ASP A 290 -10.28 12.32 -30.89
N THR A 291 -9.29 12.39 -30.00
CA THR A 291 -9.42 11.81 -28.65
C THR A 291 -10.53 12.51 -27.86
N THR A 292 -11.48 11.73 -27.34
CA THR A 292 -12.66 12.23 -26.60
C THR A 292 -12.47 12.13 -25.08
N ALA A 293 -13.34 12.82 -24.32
CA ALA A 293 -13.34 12.72 -22.86
C ALA A 293 -13.90 11.36 -22.40
N GLU A 294 -14.82 10.79 -23.17
CA GLU A 294 -15.42 9.47 -22.97
C GLU A 294 -14.36 8.37 -23.04
N PHE A 295 -13.45 8.42 -24.02
CA PHE A 295 -12.29 7.51 -24.09
C PHE A 295 -11.46 7.55 -22.80
N ILE A 296 -11.16 8.76 -22.29
CA ILE A 296 -10.39 8.92 -21.05
C ILE A 296 -11.15 8.33 -19.86
N SER A 297 -12.47 8.54 -19.78
CA SER A 297 -13.30 8.01 -18.70
C SER A 297 -13.36 6.48 -18.70
N GLU A 298 -13.47 5.88 -19.87
CA GLU A 298 -13.52 4.42 -20.05
C GLU A 298 -12.17 3.76 -19.73
N ASN A 299 -11.07 4.43 -20.07
CA ASN A 299 -9.71 3.91 -19.88
C ASN A 299 -9.00 4.49 -18.64
N ILE A 300 -9.73 5.15 -17.73
CA ILE A 300 -9.10 5.85 -16.60
C ILE A 300 -8.34 4.89 -15.69
N ALA A 301 -8.79 3.64 -15.59
CA ALA A 301 -8.15 2.58 -14.81
C ALA A 301 -6.72 2.32 -15.31
N ASP A 302 -6.54 2.19 -16.63
CA ASP A 302 -5.23 1.94 -17.25
C ASP A 302 -4.34 3.19 -17.21
N ILE A 303 -4.93 4.38 -17.35
CA ILE A 303 -4.20 5.67 -17.31
C ILE A 303 -3.53 5.89 -15.95
N ILE A 304 -4.14 5.40 -14.88
CA ILE A 304 -3.65 5.57 -13.50
C ILE A 304 -3.10 4.27 -12.90
N ASP A 305 -2.96 3.19 -13.69
CA ASP A 305 -2.40 1.94 -13.20
C ASP A 305 -0.87 2.04 -13.06
N PHE A 306 -0.39 1.82 -11.83
CA PHE A 306 1.03 1.75 -11.50
C PHE A 306 1.49 0.34 -11.12
N SER A 307 0.61 -0.67 -11.23
CA SER A 307 0.92 -2.05 -10.86
C SER A 307 1.66 -2.82 -11.95
N THR A 308 1.42 -2.48 -13.23
CA THR A 308 2.08 -3.12 -14.38
C THR A 308 2.57 -2.09 -15.39
N GLY A 309 3.57 -2.45 -16.20
CA GLY A 309 4.00 -1.63 -17.35
C GLY A 309 4.54 -0.22 -17.03
N THR A 310 4.93 0.07 -15.79
CA THR A 310 5.38 1.42 -15.41
C THR A 310 6.81 1.71 -15.85
N GLU A 311 7.07 2.99 -16.13
CA GLU A 311 8.39 3.49 -16.50
C GLU A 311 8.89 4.56 -15.52
N ASN A 312 10.18 4.89 -15.61
CA ASN A 312 10.80 5.90 -14.75
C ASN A 312 11.66 6.85 -15.59
N PRO A 313 11.04 7.67 -16.46
CA PRO A 313 11.74 8.50 -17.41
C PRO A 313 12.68 9.48 -16.68
N LYS A 314 13.95 9.52 -17.10
CA LYS A 314 14.99 10.38 -16.52
C LYS A 314 15.23 11.66 -17.33
N SER A 315 14.68 11.75 -18.54
CA SER A 315 14.79 12.93 -19.40
C SER A 315 13.50 13.22 -20.16
N ALA A 316 13.36 14.46 -20.63
CA ALA A 316 12.26 14.84 -21.53
C ALA A 316 12.29 14.02 -22.82
N THR A 317 13.48 13.71 -23.34
CA THR A 317 13.66 12.89 -24.55
C THR A 317 13.15 11.46 -24.35
N GLU A 318 13.51 10.79 -23.25
CA GLU A 318 12.98 9.46 -22.91
C GLU A 318 11.44 9.50 -22.81
N SER A 319 10.90 10.51 -22.14
CA SER A 319 9.44 10.70 -22.04
C SER A 319 8.78 10.82 -23.42
N SER A 320 9.36 11.61 -24.33
CA SER A 320 8.85 11.81 -25.69
C SER A 320 8.95 10.54 -26.54
N MET A 321 10.07 9.82 -26.49
CA MET A 321 10.24 8.57 -27.25
C MET A 321 9.23 7.50 -26.83
N ALA A 322 9.00 7.36 -25.53
CA ALA A 322 8.02 6.40 -25.03
C ALA A 322 6.57 6.78 -25.40
N ILE A 323 6.25 8.07 -25.52
CA ILE A 323 4.95 8.50 -26.07
C ILE A 323 4.84 8.13 -27.55
N LEU A 324 5.89 8.38 -28.35
CA LEU A 324 5.90 8.05 -29.77
C LEU A 324 5.80 6.54 -30.02
N SER A 325 6.54 5.74 -29.25
CA SER A 325 6.48 4.27 -29.31
C SER A 325 5.09 3.75 -28.95
N ALA A 326 4.45 4.30 -27.92
CA ALA A 326 3.09 3.90 -27.55
C ALA A 326 2.06 4.21 -28.66
N VAL A 327 2.24 5.30 -29.41
CA VAL A 327 1.35 5.71 -30.51
C VAL A 327 1.67 4.99 -31.83
N GLY A 328 2.92 4.59 -32.04
CA GLY A 328 3.41 4.03 -33.30
C GLY A 328 2.80 2.69 -33.70
N GLY A 329 2.48 1.81 -32.74
CA GLY A 329 2.18 0.41 -33.05
C GLY A 329 3.41 -0.33 -33.60
N ASP A 330 3.50 -1.64 -33.38
CA ASP A 330 4.47 -2.49 -34.06
C ASP A 330 4.07 -2.60 -35.54
N ASP A 331 4.44 -1.58 -36.33
CA ASP A 331 4.65 -1.72 -37.77
C ASP A 331 6.14 -2.11 -37.96
N ASP A 332 6.50 -3.33 -37.57
CA ASP A 332 7.69 -3.98 -38.09
C ASP A 332 7.23 -4.90 -39.23
N ASP A 333 7.47 -4.39 -40.44
CA ASP A 333 7.51 -5.11 -41.70
C ASP A 333 8.41 -6.36 -41.56
N ASP A 334 7.82 -7.55 -41.58
CA ASP A 334 8.50 -8.75 -42.09
C ASP A 334 7.90 -9.08 -43.46
N ASP A 335 8.50 -8.48 -44.49
CA ASP A 335 8.55 -9.06 -45.84
C ASP A 335 9.24 -10.43 -45.71
N ASP A 336 8.53 -11.53 -45.97
CA ASP A 336 9.00 -12.63 -46.84
C ASP A 336 7.95 -13.75 -47.00
N GLU A 337 7.50 -13.87 -48.25
CA GLU A 337 7.09 -15.07 -49.02
C GLU A 337 5.80 -15.86 -48.69
N GLU A 338 5.00 -15.93 -49.77
CA GLU A 338 3.92 -16.84 -50.19
C GLU A 338 3.83 -18.21 -49.49
N ASP A 339 2.64 -18.61 -49.04
CA ASP A 339 1.87 -19.73 -49.63
C ASP A 339 0.55 -20.01 -48.89
N ASP A 340 -0.52 -20.07 -49.68
CA ASP A 340 -1.74 -20.89 -49.66
C ASP A 340 -2.52 -21.24 -48.37
N ASP A 341 -3.84 -21.04 -48.51
CA ASP A 341 -4.97 -21.85 -48.04
C ASP A 341 -5.11 -22.15 -46.54
N ASP A 342 -6.13 -21.57 -45.90
CA ASP A 342 -7.40 -22.30 -45.68
C ASP A 342 -8.42 -21.42 -44.94
N ASP A 343 -9.68 -21.57 -45.36
CA ASP A 343 -10.88 -21.02 -44.75
C ASP A 343 -11.05 -21.52 -43.30
N GLU A 344 -11.05 -20.63 -42.29
CA GLU A 344 -11.75 -20.89 -41.03
C GLU A 344 -12.52 -19.64 -40.58
N GLU A 345 -13.85 -19.77 -40.57
CA GLU A 345 -14.77 -18.87 -39.91
C GLU A 345 -14.42 -18.85 -38.41
N GLU A 346 -13.83 -17.75 -37.91
CA GLU A 346 -13.69 -17.56 -36.47
C GLU A 346 -15.06 -17.27 -35.85
N ASP A 347 -15.63 -18.33 -35.28
CA ASP A 347 -16.82 -18.36 -34.46
C ASP A 347 -16.72 -17.34 -33.32
N ALA A 348 -17.71 -16.45 -33.25
CA ALA A 348 -17.90 -15.46 -32.19
C ALA A 348 -18.30 -16.06 -30.80
N ASP A 349 -17.96 -17.32 -30.54
CA ASP A 349 -18.37 -18.08 -29.34
C ASP A 349 -17.23 -18.30 -28.31
N ASP A 350 -15.99 -17.91 -28.60
CA ASP A 350 -14.82 -18.27 -27.75
C ASP A 350 -14.54 -17.31 -26.57
N GLU A 351 -15.13 -16.11 -26.55
CA GLU A 351 -14.94 -15.13 -25.46
C GLU A 351 -15.74 -15.46 -24.18
N GLU A 352 -16.71 -16.38 -24.22
CA GLU A 352 -17.53 -16.78 -23.04
C GLU A 352 -17.11 -18.09 -22.37
N ASN A 353 -16.08 -18.80 -22.85
CA ASN A 353 -15.64 -20.04 -22.22
C ASN A 353 -14.83 -19.75 -20.94
N PRO A 354 -15.33 -20.10 -19.73
CA PRO A 354 -14.60 -19.83 -18.49
C PRO A 354 -13.27 -20.57 -18.39
N ASP A 355 -13.04 -21.62 -19.19
CA ASP A 355 -11.77 -22.33 -19.23
C ASP A 355 -10.67 -21.48 -19.91
N ASN A 356 -11.05 -20.49 -20.74
CA ASN A 356 -10.15 -19.52 -21.39
C ASN A 356 -9.94 -18.25 -20.55
N MET A 357 -10.76 -18.01 -19.51
CA MET A 357 -10.61 -16.87 -18.60
C MET A 357 -9.49 -17.12 -17.59
N PRO A 358 -8.66 -16.12 -17.24
CA PRO A 358 -7.66 -16.29 -16.18
C PRO A 358 -8.33 -16.57 -14.82
N ASP A 359 -7.68 -17.38 -13.98
CA ASP A 359 -8.15 -17.58 -12.61
C ASP A 359 -8.05 -16.26 -11.84
N PRO A 360 -9.11 -15.83 -11.12
CA PRO A 360 -9.12 -14.55 -10.44
C PRO A 360 -8.18 -14.55 -9.24
N VAL A 361 -7.52 -13.41 -9.06
CA VAL A 361 -6.66 -13.12 -7.93
C VAL A 361 -7.44 -12.31 -6.89
N MET A 362 -7.39 -12.74 -5.63
CA MET A 362 -7.89 -11.98 -4.48
C MET A 362 -6.71 -11.69 -3.55
N THR A 363 -6.54 -10.43 -3.19
CA THR A 363 -5.61 -10.03 -2.13
C THR A 363 -6.40 -9.61 -0.90
N TRP A 364 -5.82 -9.80 0.28
CA TRP A 364 -6.33 -9.21 1.50
C TRP A 364 -5.20 -8.77 2.42
N ASP A 365 -5.54 -7.83 3.29
CA ASP A 365 -4.72 -7.37 4.40
C ASP A 365 -5.55 -7.32 5.71
N GLU A 366 -5.02 -6.66 6.74
CA GLU A 366 -5.66 -6.49 8.04
C GLU A 366 -7.00 -5.75 7.94
N ARG A 367 -7.13 -4.81 7.01
CA ARG A 367 -8.36 -4.03 6.82
C ARG A 367 -9.50 -4.94 6.39
N ASP A 368 -9.24 -5.84 5.44
CA ASP A 368 -10.24 -6.78 4.95
C ASP A 368 -10.64 -7.79 6.04
N ILE A 369 -9.67 -8.24 6.85
CA ILE A 369 -9.90 -9.11 7.99
C ILE A 369 -10.77 -8.43 9.04
N ILE A 370 -10.43 -7.20 9.44
CA ILE A 370 -11.19 -6.43 10.43
C ILE A 370 -12.59 -6.14 9.90
N LEU A 371 -12.71 -5.69 8.65
CA LEU A 371 -14.00 -5.43 8.00
C LEU A 371 -14.88 -6.69 7.99
N TYR A 372 -14.31 -7.84 7.63
CA TYR A 372 -15.02 -9.11 7.66
C TYR A 372 -15.46 -9.49 9.07
N ASN A 373 -14.53 -9.48 10.02
CA ASN A 373 -14.78 -9.85 11.41
C ASN A 373 -15.87 -8.98 12.04
N ILE A 374 -15.86 -7.65 11.83
CA ILE A 374 -16.94 -6.76 12.28
C ILE A 374 -18.24 -7.05 11.51
N GLY A 375 -18.16 -7.31 10.21
CA GLY A 375 -19.28 -7.73 9.36
C GLY A 375 -19.98 -9.00 9.87
N ILE A 376 -19.31 -9.84 10.65
CA ILE A 376 -19.86 -11.02 11.32
C ILE A 376 -19.94 -10.87 12.86
N GLY A 377 -20.01 -9.64 13.34
CA GLY A 377 -20.38 -9.32 14.71
C GLY A 377 -19.25 -9.24 15.73
N ALA A 378 -17.98 -9.24 15.29
CA ALA A 378 -16.87 -8.90 16.20
C ALA A 378 -16.96 -7.44 16.65
N THR A 379 -16.61 -7.22 17.92
CA THR A 379 -16.69 -5.89 18.54
C THR A 379 -15.34 -5.43 19.09
N SER A 380 -15.24 -4.15 19.45
CA SER A 380 -14.04 -3.57 20.09
C SER A 380 -13.60 -4.25 21.40
N LYS A 381 -14.43 -5.14 21.97
CA LYS A 381 -14.07 -5.95 23.14
C LYS A 381 -13.23 -7.19 22.80
N GLU A 382 -13.15 -7.53 21.51
CA GLU A 382 -12.56 -8.77 21.02
C GLU A 382 -11.37 -8.41 20.12
N LEU A 383 -10.34 -7.83 20.73
CA LEU A 383 -9.21 -7.20 20.02
C LEU A 383 -8.52 -8.15 19.03
N LYS A 384 -8.47 -9.45 19.33
CA LYS A 384 -7.99 -10.50 18.42
C LYS A 384 -8.66 -10.51 17.04
N TYR A 385 -9.83 -9.90 16.89
CA TYR A 385 -10.57 -9.84 15.63
C TYR A 385 -10.59 -8.44 14.99
N VAL A 386 -10.39 -7.38 15.77
CA VAL A 386 -10.67 -6.00 15.32
C VAL A 386 -9.49 -5.05 15.53
N TYR A 387 -8.36 -5.55 16.01
CA TYR A 387 -7.15 -4.80 16.19
C TYR A 387 -5.96 -5.61 15.69
N GLU A 388 -5.40 -5.15 14.58
CA GLU A 388 -4.29 -5.75 13.86
C GLU A 388 -3.02 -5.92 14.72
N ASN A 389 -2.87 -5.13 15.79
CA ASN A 389 -1.75 -5.24 16.72
C ASN A 389 -2.06 -6.07 17.97
N SER A 390 -3.22 -6.75 18.03
CA SER A 390 -3.45 -7.77 19.06
C SER A 390 -2.44 -8.89 18.89
N ALA A 391 -1.84 -9.39 19.98
CA ALA A 391 -0.84 -10.45 19.93
C ALA A 391 -1.36 -11.77 19.32
N ASP A 392 -2.68 -11.91 19.24
CA ASP A 392 -3.44 -13.03 18.70
C ASP A 392 -4.38 -12.59 17.56
N PHE A 393 -4.05 -11.50 16.86
CA PHE A 393 -4.83 -11.01 15.72
C PHE A 393 -5.04 -12.11 14.69
N GLN A 394 -6.30 -12.35 14.35
CA GLN A 394 -6.71 -13.46 13.51
C GLN A 394 -8.01 -13.14 12.79
N VAL A 395 -8.25 -13.87 11.71
CA VAL A 395 -9.52 -13.87 11.02
C VAL A 395 -10.37 -15.05 11.48
N VAL A 396 -11.69 -14.86 11.58
CA VAL A 396 -12.59 -16.01 11.77
C VAL A 396 -12.45 -16.93 10.53
N PRO A 397 -12.17 -18.24 10.69
CA PRO A 397 -11.72 -19.11 9.61
C PRO A 397 -12.62 -19.17 8.37
N VAL A 398 -13.90 -18.90 8.56
CA VAL A 398 -14.90 -18.86 7.48
C VAL A 398 -14.67 -17.75 6.46
N PHE A 399 -13.74 -16.81 6.69
CA PHE A 399 -13.26 -15.86 5.69
C PHE A 399 -12.86 -16.51 4.35
N GLY A 400 -12.34 -17.74 4.40
CA GLY A 400 -11.93 -18.51 3.22
C GLY A 400 -13.03 -18.83 2.20
N HIS A 401 -14.29 -18.50 2.47
CA HIS A 401 -15.37 -18.61 1.50
C HIS A 401 -15.43 -17.45 0.50
N LEU A 402 -14.90 -16.26 0.86
CA LEU A 402 -15.05 -15.03 0.07
C LEU A 402 -14.60 -15.17 -1.39
N PRO A 403 -13.50 -15.88 -1.71
CA PRO A 403 -13.08 -16.05 -3.11
C PRO A 403 -14.15 -16.76 -3.96
N THR A 404 -15.04 -17.56 -3.35
CA THR A 404 -15.97 -18.45 -4.07
C THR A 404 -17.08 -17.72 -4.81
N PHE A 405 -17.47 -16.50 -4.39
CA PHE A 405 -18.70 -15.84 -4.87
C PHE A 405 -18.49 -14.47 -5.53
N ASN A 406 -17.27 -13.96 -5.50
CA ASN A 406 -17.00 -12.57 -5.86
C ASN A 406 -16.43 -12.39 -7.27
N THR A 407 -16.53 -13.40 -8.14
CA THR A 407 -15.87 -13.40 -9.45
C THR A 407 -16.79 -13.90 -10.55
N GLU A 408 -16.69 -13.30 -11.75
CA GLU A 408 -17.47 -13.67 -12.92
C GLU A 408 -17.20 -15.12 -13.36
N LYS A 409 -15.93 -15.52 -13.39
CA LYS A 409 -15.51 -16.89 -13.69
C LYS A 409 -16.20 -17.94 -12.80
N SER A 410 -16.36 -17.65 -11.50
CA SER A 410 -17.06 -18.55 -10.57
C SER A 410 -18.52 -18.78 -10.97
N GLN A 411 -19.19 -17.74 -11.49
CA GLN A 411 -20.59 -17.81 -11.90
C GLN A 411 -20.71 -18.61 -13.20
N LEU A 412 -19.91 -18.26 -14.20
CA LEU A 412 -19.92 -18.91 -15.52
C LEU A 412 -19.62 -20.42 -15.46
N THR A 413 -18.74 -20.83 -14.53
CA THR A 413 -18.33 -22.24 -14.38
C THR A 413 -19.51 -23.19 -14.18
N PHE A 414 -20.56 -22.76 -13.45
CA PHE A 414 -21.75 -23.59 -13.22
C PHE A 414 -22.97 -23.17 -14.02
N THR A 415 -23.12 -21.90 -14.41
CA THR A 415 -24.27 -21.45 -15.21
C THR A 415 -24.25 -22.03 -16.62
N ARG A 416 -23.07 -22.30 -17.19
CA ARG A 416 -22.93 -23.01 -18.49
C ARG A 416 -23.53 -24.42 -18.50
N LEU A 417 -23.71 -25.03 -17.32
CA LEU A 417 -24.31 -26.36 -17.17
C LEU A 417 -25.83 -26.32 -17.04
N LEU A 418 -26.43 -25.12 -17.09
CA LEU A 418 -27.83 -24.87 -16.79
C LEU A 418 -28.55 -24.25 -17.99
N THR A 419 -29.80 -24.65 -18.18
CA THR A 419 -30.72 -24.05 -19.15
C THR A 419 -31.80 -23.27 -18.40
N ASN A 420 -32.20 -22.12 -18.95
CA ASN A 420 -33.13 -21.16 -18.31
C ASN A 420 -32.64 -20.68 -16.94
N PHE A 421 -31.33 -20.47 -16.80
CA PHE A 421 -30.77 -19.88 -15.58
C PHE A 421 -31.29 -18.46 -15.40
N ASN A 422 -31.78 -18.15 -14.21
CA ASN A 422 -32.12 -16.79 -13.80
C ASN A 422 -31.49 -16.52 -12.43
N PRO A 423 -30.59 -15.52 -12.31
CA PRO A 423 -29.89 -15.25 -11.05
C PRO A 423 -30.85 -14.88 -9.91
N MET A 424 -32.02 -14.29 -10.19
CA MET A 424 -33.04 -14.00 -9.18
C MET A 424 -33.68 -15.26 -8.57
N MET A 425 -33.54 -16.40 -9.23
CA MET A 425 -34.08 -17.69 -8.79
C MET A 425 -33.04 -18.56 -8.07
N LEU A 426 -31.79 -18.10 -7.97
CA LEU A 426 -30.72 -18.79 -7.28
C LEU A 426 -30.81 -18.54 -5.77
N LEU A 427 -30.74 -19.62 -5.00
CA LEU A 427 -30.60 -19.58 -3.56
C LEU A 427 -29.33 -20.33 -3.15
N HIS A 428 -28.57 -19.76 -2.22
CA HIS A 428 -27.45 -20.45 -1.61
C HIS A 428 -28.01 -21.49 -0.62
N GLY A 429 -27.84 -22.78 -0.93
CA GLY A 429 -28.45 -23.88 -0.18
C GLY A 429 -27.55 -24.46 0.90
N GLU A 430 -26.32 -24.84 0.54
CA GLU A 430 -25.33 -25.36 1.49
C GLU A 430 -23.95 -24.79 1.19
N HIS A 431 -23.13 -24.70 2.22
CA HIS A 431 -21.72 -24.33 2.08
C HIS A 431 -20.85 -25.27 2.89
N TYR A 432 -19.73 -25.68 2.30
CA TYR A 432 -18.65 -26.37 2.99
C TYR A 432 -17.35 -25.64 2.71
N LEU A 433 -16.52 -25.51 3.75
CA LEU A 433 -15.19 -24.95 3.68
C LEU A 433 -14.21 -25.85 4.45
N LYS A 434 -13.07 -26.12 3.83
CA LYS A 434 -11.85 -26.65 4.45
C LYS A 434 -10.81 -25.54 4.51
N ILE A 435 -10.28 -25.31 5.70
CA ILE A 435 -9.06 -24.56 5.92
C ILE A 435 -7.91 -25.56 5.81
N GLU A 436 -7.20 -25.53 4.68
CA GLU A 436 -6.10 -26.48 4.41
C GLU A 436 -4.83 -26.08 5.17
N LYS A 437 -4.66 -24.77 5.43
CA LYS A 437 -3.57 -24.21 6.24
C LYS A 437 -4.10 -23.31 7.35
N TYR A 438 -3.78 -23.66 8.59
CA TYR A 438 -4.09 -22.87 9.79
C TYR A 438 -2.77 -22.54 10.54
N PRO A 439 -2.61 -21.34 11.12
CA PRO A 439 -3.52 -20.20 11.03
C PRO A 439 -3.62 -19.65 9.60
N ILE A 440 -4.73 -18.96 9.31
CA ILE A 440 -4.91 -18.27 8.02
C ILE A 440 -3.95 -17.07 7.99
N PRO A 441 -3.21 -16.86 6.89
CA PRO A 441 -2.36 -15.68 6.75
C PRO A 441 -3.14 -14.38 6.94
N ILE A 442 -2.59 -13.45 7.72
CA ILE A 442 -3.21 -12.13 7.95
C ILE A 442 -3.13 -11.20 6.73
N GLU A 443 -2.27 -11.54 5.78
CA GLU A 443 -2.18 -10.96 4.44
C GLU A 443 -1.88 -12.08 3.46
N ALA A 444 -2.47 -12.03 2.27
CA ALA A 444 -2.12 -12.95 1.18
C ALA A 444 -2.55 -12.41 -0.18
N SER A 445 -1.97 -12.98 -1.23
CA SER A 445 -2.47 -12.92 -2.60
C SER A 445 -2.78 -14.35 -3.01
N ILE A 446 -4.03 -14.65 -3.34
CA ILE A 446 -4.45 -15.99 -3.75
C ILE A 446 -5.00 -16.00 -5.16
N THR A 447 -4.75 -17.07 -5.89
CA THR A 447 -5.46 -17.41 -7.13
C THR A 447 -6.46 -18.51 -6.83
N THR A 448 -7.70 -18.36 -7.31
CA THR A 448 -8.77 -19.34 -7.06
C THR A 448 -9.25 -19.97 -8.36
N SER A 449 -9.16 -21.30 -8.43
CA SER A 449 -9.72 -22.09 -9.52
C SER A 449 -11.07 -22.69 -9.14
N TYR A 450 -11.89 -22.97 -10.16
CA TYR A 450 -13.29 -23.35 -10.03
C TYR A 450 -13.59 -24.60 -10.84
N GLN A 451 -14.45 -25.48 -10.32
CA GLN A 451 -14.90 -26.66 -11.05
C GLN A 451 -16.29 -27.12 -10.62
N PRO A 452 -17.15 -27.55 -11.55
CA PRO A 452 -18.43 -28.14 -11.19
C PRO A 452 -18.19 -29.52 -10.56
N LEU A 453 -18.80 -29.80 -9.40
CA LEU A 453 -18.67 -31.12 -8.75
C LEU A 453 -19.84 -32.03 -9.08
N GLN A 454 -21.06 -31.48 -9.04
CA GLN A 454 -22.29 -32.25 -9.24
C GLN A 454 -23.45 -31.36 -9.67
N VAL A 455 -24.24 -31.80 -10.64
CA VAL A 455 -25.54 -31.23 -10.99
C VAL A 455 -26.61 -32.28 -10.71
N THR A 456 -27.75 -31.88 -10.16
CA THR A 456 -28.86 -32.79 -9.85
C THR A 456 -30.20 -32.10 -10.10
N GLN A 457 -30.95 -32.63 -11.07
CA GLN A 457 -32.31 -32.19 -11.36
C GLN A 457 -33.25 -32.66 -10.25
N LYS A 458 -34.08 -31.75 -9.72
CA LYS A 458 -35.12 -32.02 -8.72
C LYS A 458 -36.45 -31.40 -9.15
N GLY A 459 -37.25 -32.16 -9.87
CA GLY A 459 -38.51 -31.68 -10.43
C GLY A 459 -38.25 -30.52 -11.40
N THR A 460 -38.84 -29.35 -11.14
CA THR A 460 -38.63 -28.13 -11.95
C THR A 460 -37.40 -27.31 -11.54
N ASN A 461 -36.61 -27.77 -10.58
CA ASN A 461 -35.48 -27.03 -10.01
C ASN A 461 -34.19 -27.82 -10.17
N THR A 462 -33.05 -27.13 -10.12
CA THR A 462 -31.73 -27.76 -10.25
C THR A 462 -30.86 -27.43 -9.04
N ILE A 463 -30.14 -28.44 -8.54
CA ILE A 463 -29.09 -28.27 -7.55
C ILE A 463 -27.75 -28.35 -8.27
N VAL A 464 -26.89 -27.37 -8.05
CA VAL A 464 -25.50 -27.44 -8.49
C VAL A 464 -24.58 -27.35 -7.28
N VAL A 465 -23.61 -28.25 -7.24
CA VAL A 465 -22.48 -28.20 -6.32
C VAL A 465 -21.26 -27.78 -7.13
N HIS A 466 -20.70 -26.64 -6.79
CA HIS A 466 -19.53 -26.06 -7.42
C HIS A 466 -18.40 -25.98 -6.39
N GLY A 467 -17.22 -26.46 -6.77
CA GLY A 467 -16.04 -26.50 -5.93
C GLY A 467 -15.05 -25.41 -6.32
N SER A 468 -14.35 -24.86 -5.33
CA SER A 468 -13.25 -23.93 -5.55
C SER A 468 -12.01 -24.32 -4.74
N LYS A 469 -10.84 -23.98 -5.26
CA LYS A 469 -9.55 -24.19 -4.60
C LYS A 469 -8.75 -22.90 -4.67
N SER A 470 -8.36 -22.38 -3.52
CA SER A 470 -7.59 -21.13 -3.40
C SER A 470 -6.15 -21.44 -3.02
N VAL A 471 -5.22 -21.00 -3.86
CA VAL A 471 -3.77 -21.22 -3.72
C VAL A 471 -3.09 -19.89 -3.48
N ASP A 472 -2.20 -19.83 -2.51
CA ASP A 472 -1.36 -18.67 -2.22
C ASP A 472 -0.31 -18.47 -3.32
N ASN A 473 -0.29 -17.28 -3.91
CA ASN A 473 0.55 -16.94 -5.07
C ASN A 473 2.04 -16.87 -4.73
N ASN A 474 2.39 -16.66 -3.46
CA ASN A 474 3.78 -16.54 -3.02
C ASN A 474 4.38 -17.91 -2.69
N THR A 475 3.59 -18.79 -2.07
CA THR A 475 4.06 -20.10 -1.55
C THR A 475 3.64 -21.29 -2.41
N GLY A 476 2.61 -21.13 -3.25
CA GLY A 476 1.99 -22.24 -4.00
C GLY A 476 1.17 -23.18 -3.12
N GLU A 477 1.00 -22.89 -1.83
CA GLU A 477 0.25 -23.74 -0.91
C GLU A 477 -1.26 -23.50 -1.04
N THR A 478 -2.04 -24.56 -0.89
CA THR A 478 -3.51 -24.44 -0.86
C THR A 478 -3.94 -23.91 0.51
N LEU A 479 -4.66 -22.79 0.53
CA LEU A 479 -5.21 -22.22 1.77
C LEU A 479 -6.64 -22.71 2.03
N PHE A 480 -7.48 -22.73 0.99
CA PHE A 480 -8.89 -23.05 1.12
C PHE A 480 -9.37 -24.02 0.05
N THR A 481 -10.29 -24.91 0.44
CA THR A 481 -11.13 -25.66 -0.49
C THR A 481 -12.59 -25.44 -0.10
N ASN A 482 -13.42 -24.99 -1.04
CA ASN A 482 -14.85 -24.79 -0.81
C ASN A 482 -15.69 -25.73 -1.67
N GLU A 483 -16.89 -26.04 -1.18
CA GLU A 483 -17.99 -26.60 -1.97
C GLU A 483 -19.25 -25.78 -1.71
N ALA A 484 -19.67 -24.99 -2.69
CA ALA A 484 -20.91 -24.23 -2.65
C ALA A 484 -22.03 -25.04 -3.31
N THR A 485 -23.16 -25.22 -2.62
CA THR A 485 -24.36 -25.84 -3.17
C THR A 485 -25.41 -24.77 -3.39
N VAL A 486 -25.74 -24.53 -4.66
CA VAL A 486 -26.79 -23.60 -5.07
C VAL A 486 -28.04 -24.36 -5.50
N PHE A 487 -29.20 -23.83 -5.12
CA PHE A 487 -30.52 -24.32 -5.52
C PHE A 487 -31.16 -23.30 -6.45
N VAL A 488 -31.32 -23.64 -7.73
CA VAL A 488 -31.86 -22.74 -8.75
C VAL A 488 -33.28 -23.18 -9.09
N ARG A 489 -34.26 -22.31 -8.84
CA ARG A 489 -35.67 -22.57 -9.14
C ARG A 489 -35.95 -22.42 -10.63
N LYS A 490 -36.90 -23.21 -11.16
CA LYS A 490 -37.37 -23.15 -12.56
C LYS A 490 -36.22 -23.24 -13.59
N CYS A 491 -35.21 -24.03 -13.28
CA CYS A 491 -34.00 -24.18 -14.06
C CYS A 491 -33.75 -25.67 -14.33
N GLN A 492 -33.20 -25.97 -15.50
CA GLN A 492 -32.89 -27.33 -15.94
C GLN A 492 -31.38 -27.54 -15.99
N GLY A 493 -30.91 -28.73 -15.62
CA GLY A 493 -29.53 -29.15 -15.78
C GLY A 493 -29.41 -30.66 -15.83
N GLU A 494 -28.43 -31.17 -16.58
CA GLU A 494 -28.18 -32.61 -16.68
C GLU A 494 -27.77 -33.17 -15.32
N THR A 495 -28.44 -34.23 -14.85
CA THR A 495 -28.03 -34.87 -13.59
C THR A 495 -26.73 -35.63 -13.82
N LYS A 496 -25.61 -35.02 -13.41
CA LYS A 496 -24.27 -35.51 -13.67
C LYS A 496 -23.36 -35.28 -12.48
N LYS A 497 -22.47 -36.24 -12.22
CA LYS A 497 -21.39 -36.13 -11.24
C LYS A 497 -20.07 -35.98 -12.00
N TYR A 498 -19.33 -34.93 -11.70
CA TYR A 498 -18.08 -34.59 -12.38
C TYR A 498 -16.88 -34.99 -11.53
N PHE A 499 -16.90 -34.63 -10.25
CA PHE A 499 -15.82 -34.93 -9.30
C PHE A 499 -16.35 -35.45 -7.96
N GLU A 500 -15.47 -36.08 -7.18
CA GLU A 500 -15.81 -36.54 -5.84
C GLU A 500 -15.91 -35.37 -4.85
N ARG A 501 -16.98 -35.39 -4.05
CA ARG A 501 -17.17 -34.45 -2.94
C ARG A 501 -16.52 -34.95 -1.66
N ARG A 502 -16.00 -34.03 -0.84
CA ARG A 502 -15.41 -34.30 0.47
C ARG A 502 -16.40 -35.04 1.37
N SER A 503 -15.89 -35.98 2.19
CA SER A 503 -16.75 -36.81 3.03
C SER A 503 -17.53 -35.99 4.07
N PHE A 504 -16.91 -34.97 4.66
CA PHE A 504 -17.53 -34.06 5.62
C PHE A 504 -18.63 -33.20 4.98
N ALA A 505 -18.40 -32.68 3.76
CA ALA A 505 -19.36 -31.89 3.01
C ALA A 505 -20.71 -32.62 2.77
N LYS A 506 -20.67 -33.95 2.66
CA LYS A 506 -21.85 -34.81 2.43
C LYS A 506 -22.58 -35.23 3.70
N LYS A 507 -21.99 -35.04 4.89
CA LYS A 507 -22.58 -35.54 6.14
C LYS A 507 -23.86 -34.74 6.50
N PRO A 508 -24.88 -35.41 7.04
CA PRO A 508 -26.15 -34.77 7.35
C PRO A 508 -26.07 -33.90 8.62
N PHE A 509 -25.17 -34.19 9.56
CA PHE A 509 -25.02 -33.48 10.85
C PHE A 509 -26.36 -33.08 11.48
N THR A 510 -27.27 -34.05 11.59
CA THR A 510 -28.55 -33.85 12.27
C THR A 510 -28.27 -33.52 13.74
N ALA A 511 -28.89 -32.47 14.26
CA ALA A 511 -28.76 -32.10 15.65
C ALA A 511 -29.22 -33.26 16.56
N PRO A 512 -28.48 -33.58 17.64
CA PRO A 512 -28.92 -34.56 18.61
C PRO A 512 -30.20 -34.13 19.34
N ASP A 513 -30.97 -35.12 19.80
CA ASP A 513 -32.16 -34.88 20.65
C ASP A 513 -31.80 -34.59 22.13
N THR A 514 -30.51 -34.52 22.46
CA THR A 514 -30.02 -34.20 23.81
C THR A 514 -29.97 -32.70 24.07
N GLU A 515 -29.86 -32.29 25.33
CA GLU A 515 -29.59 -30.89 25.65
C GLU A 515 -28.28 -30.41 24.97
N PRO A 516 -28.24 -29.17 24.47
CA PRO A 516 -27.06 -28.58 23.86
C PRO A 516 -25.99 -28.30 24.91
N ASP A 517 -24.72 -28.58 24.57
CA ASP A 517 -23.58 -28.27 25.43
C ASP A 517 -23.32 -26.76 25.52
N PHE A 518 -23.72 -26.01 24.47
CA PHE A 518 -23.55 -24.57 24.41
C PHE A 518 -24.74 -23.90 23.71
N VAL A 519 -25.16 -22.76 24.27
CA VAL A 519 -26.22 -21.91 23.71
C VAL A 519 -25.79 -20.45 23.78
N LYS A 520 -25.86 -19.73 22.65
CA LYS A 520 -25.49 -18.32 22.59
C LYS A 520 -26.45 -17.51 21.73
N ASP A 521 -26.93 -16.41 22.29
CA ASP A 521 -27.69 -15.40 21.56
C ASP A 521 -26.75 -14.36 20.95
N ILE A 522 -27.05 -13.98 19.70
CA ILE A 522 -26.34 -12.99 18.91
C ILE A 522 -27.37 -12.03 18.34
N LYS A 523 -27.41 -10.80 18.85
CA LYS A 523 -28.27 -9.75 18.29
C LYS A 523 -27.59 -9.15 17.07
N THR A 524 -28.19 -9.29 15.89
CA THR A 524 -27.68 -8.63 14.68
C THR A 524 -28.08 -7.15 14.67
N SER A 525 -27.28 -6.30 14.03
CA SER A 525 -27.67 -4.91 13.74
C SER A 525 -28.70 -4.85 12.60
N GLU A 526 -29.54 -3.83 12.56
CA GLU A 526 -30.36 -3.51 11.39
C GLU A 526 -29.48 -3.23 10.16
N ASP A 527 -28.27 -2.71 10.37
CA ASP A 527 -27.30 -2.40 9.32
C ASP A 527 -26.34 -3.59 9.01
N GLN A 528 -26.58 -4.77 9.58
CA GLN A 528 -25.62 -5.88 9.49
C GLN A 528 -25.32 -6.29 8.03
N ALA A 529 -26.36 -6.34 7.19
CA ALA A 529 -26.21 -6.67 5.77
C ALA A 529 -25.49 -5.56 4.99
N ALA A 530 -25.72 -4.30 5.36
CA ALA A 530 -25.07 -3.13 4.75
C ALA A 530 -23.56 -3.13 5.01
N LEU A 531 -23.13 -3.59 6.18
CA LEU A 531 -21.73 -3.76 6.52
C LEU A 531 -21.12 -5.02 5.88
N TYR A 532 -21.76 -6.18 6.05
CA TYR A 532 -21.23 -7.46 5.57
C TYR A 532 -21.00 -7.47 4.05
N ARG A 533 -21.90 -6.88 3.25
CA ARG A 533 -21.73 -6.81 1.79
C ARG A 533 -20.44 -6.13 1.32
N LEU A 534 -19.83 -5.29 2.18
CA LEU A 534 -18.57 -4.63 1.83
C LEU A 534 -17.41 -5.62 1.68
N THR A 535 -17.54 -6.84 2.24
CA THR A 535 -16.54 -7.92 2.14
C THR A 535 -16.59 -8.66 0.81
N GLY A 536 -17.54 -8.35 -0.08
CA GLY A 536 -17.51 -8.79 -1.47
C GLY A 536 -18.86 -9.15 -2.09
N ASP A 537 -19.81 -9.68 -1.33
CA ASP A 537 -21.13 -10.05 -1.89
C ASP A 537 -22.03 -8.82 -2.02
N ARG A 538 -22.08 -8.28 -3.24
CA ARG A 538 -22.81 -7.05 -3.58
C ARG A 538 -24.26 -7.27 -4.00
N ASN A 539 -24.80 -8.49 -3.92
CA ASN A 539 -26.15 -8.81 -4.39
C ASN A 539 -27.20 -7.84 -3.80
N PRO A 540 -27.99 -7.14 -4.63
CA PRO A 540 -28.99 -6.16 -4.18
C PRO A 540 -30.06 -6.74 -3.25
N LEU A 541 -30.30 -8.07 -3.31
CA LEU A 541 -31.21 -8.81 -2.43
C LEU A 541 -31.04 -8.48 -0.93
N HIS A 542 -29.83 -8.10 -0.53
CA HIS A 542 -29.47 -7.87 0.86
C HIS A 542 -29.52 -6.40 1.30
N ILE A 543 -29.87 -5.47 0.41
CA ILE A 543 -29.88 -4.04 0.74
C ILE A 543 -31.01 -3.24 0.10
N ASP A 544 -31.48 -3.64 -1.08
CA ASP A 544 -32.49 -2.93 -1.86
C ASP A 544 -33.88 -3.56 -1.62
N PRO A 545 -34.84 -2.84 -1.00
CA PRO A 545 -36.19 -3.34 -0.76
C PRO A 545 -36.96 -3.72 -2.02
N ASP A 546 -36.79 -2.99 -3.12
CA ASP A 546 -37.54 -3.25 -4.36
C ASP A 546 -37.04 -4.54 -5.02
N PHE A 547 -35.72 -4.75 -5.02
CA PHE A 547 -35.11 -5.98 -5.49
C PHE A 547 -35.52 -7.19 -4.62
N ALA A 548 -35.46 -7.04 -3.30
CA ALA A 548 -35.86 -8.10 -2.37
C ALA A 548 -37.34 -8.50 -2.54
N LYS A 549 -38.22 -7.51 -2.73
CA LYS A 549 -39.63 -7.72 -3.04
C LYS A 549 -39.82 -8.44 -4.38
N GLY A 550 -39.05 -8.07 -5.41
CA GLY A 550 -39.02 -8.78 -6.70
C GLY A 550 -38.60 -10.25 -6.59
N ALA A 551 -37.74 -10.58 -5.61
CA ALA A 551 -37.34 -11.95 -5.27
C ALA A 551 -38.32 -12.66 -4.30
N ASN A 552 -39.45 -12.03 -3.98
CA ASN A 552 -40.52 -12.53 -3.10
C ASN A 552 -40.10 -12.63 -1.62
N PHE A 553 -39.36 -11.63 -1.14
CA PHE A 553 -39.12 -11.39 0.29
C PHE A 553 -39.75 -10.07 0.73
N ASP A 554 -40.26 -10.03 1.97
CA ASP A 554 -40.95 -8.85 2.50
C ASP A 554 -40.02 -7.64 2.74
N ALA A 555 -38.72 -7.88 2.88
CA ALA A 555 -37.67 -6.89 3.10
C ALA A 555 -36.29 -7.50 2.70
N PRO A 556 -35.22 -6.69 2.61
CA PRO A 556 -33.87 -7.20 2.43
C PRO A 556 -33.49 -8.21 3.53
N ILE A 557 -32.94 -9.35 3.13
CA ILE A 557 -32.54 -10.42 4.05
C ILE A 557 -31.03 -10.34 4.34
N LEU A 558 -30.60 -10.85 5.49
CA LEU A 558 -29.19 -11.01 5.81
C LEU A 558 -28.57 -12.11 4.94
N HIS A 559 -27.31 -11.94 4.53
CA HIS A 559 -26.58 -12.96 3.78
C HIS A 559 -26.50 -14.27 4.58
N GLY A 560 -26.73 -15.40 3.90
CA GLY A 560 -26.55 -16.73 4.52
C GLY A 560 -25.14 -16.91 5.06
N MET A 561 -24.13 -16.44 4.32
CA MET A 561 -22.73 -16.48 4.74
C MET A 561 -22.41 -15.54 5.92
N CYS A 562 -23.19 -14.46 6.12
CA CYS A 562 -23.07 -13.64 7.33
C CYS A 562 -23.60 -14.42 8.55
N THR A 563 -24.78 -15.04 8.43
CA THR A 563 -25.34 -15.92 9.49
C THR A 563 -24.39 -17.08 9.82
N TYR A 564 -23.74 -17.63 8.78
CA TYR A 564 -22.71 -18.66 8.90
C TYR A 564 -21.50 -18.15 9.69
N GLY A 565 -20.97 -16.97 9.36
CA GLY A 565 -19.85 -16.35 10.06
C GLY A 565 -20.16 -15.98 11.50
N LEU A 566 -21.34 -15.42 11.78
CA LEU A 566 -21.83 -15.14 13.13
C LEU A 566 -21.84 -16.42 13.99
N SER A 567 -22.32 -17.53 13.41
CA SER A 567 -22.36 -18.83 14.09
C SER A 567 -20.95 -19.41 14.29
N ALA A 568 -20.12 -19.37 13.25
CA ALA A 568 -18.75 -19.88 13.28
C ALA A 568 -17.87 -19.13 14.28
N LYS A 569 -18.02 -17.81 14.39
CA LYS A 569 -17.28 -16.99 15.36
C LYS A 569 -17.58 -17.43 16.80
N VAL A 570 -18.85 -17.57 17.18
CA VAL A 570 -19.17 -17.98 18.56
C VAL A 570 -18.73 -19.41 18.86
N LEU A 571 -18.72 -20.28 17.86
CA LEU A 571 -18.20 -21.64 18.01
C LEU A 571 -16.67 -21.66 18.13
N LEU A 572 -15.96 -20.79 17.39
CA LEU A 572 -14.52 -20.60 17.53
C LEU A 572 -14.16 -20.08 18.92
N ASP A 573 -14.91 -19.09 19.40
CA ASP A 573 -14.70 -18.49 20.73
C ASP A 573 -14.93 -19.49 21.87
N GLU A 574 -15.91 -20.39 21.72
CA GLU A 574 -16.25 -21.39 22.74
C GLU A 574 -15.38 -22.65 22.66
N PHE A 575 -15.27 -23.27 21.47
CA PHE A 575 -14.69 -24.60 21.31
C PHE A 575 -13.24 -24.59 20.79
N GLY A 576 -12.76 -23.44 20.32
CA GLY A 576 -11.43 -23.27 19.76
C GLY A 576 -11.35 -23.48 18.24
N PRO A 577 -10.13 -23.47 17.68
CA PRO A 577 -9.89 -23.53 16.24
C PRO A 577 -10.48 -24.77 15.57
N PHE A 578 -10.97 -24.60 14.35
CA PHE A 578 -11.50 -25.66 13.50
C PHE A 578 -10.94 -25.52 12.08
N ASP A 579 -10.80 -26.66 11.39
CA ASP A 579 -10.28 -26.70 10.02
C ASP A 579 -11.33 -27.13 8.97
N GLU A 580 -12.51 -27.61 9.39
CA GLU A 580 -13.65 -27.88 8.51
C GLU A 580 -14.92 -27.30 9.09
N ILE A 581 -15.77 -26.81 8.22
CA ILE A 581 -17.13 -26.41 8.55
C ILE A 581 -18.07 -26.70 7.38
N LYS A 582 -19.29 -27.14 7.71
CA LYS A 582 -20.37 -27.34 6.76
C LYS A 582 -21.66 -26.82 7.36
N ALA A 583 -22.52 -26.20 6.55
CA ALA A 583 -23.86 -25.81 6.95
C ALA A 583 -24.86 -25.89 5.80
N ARG A 584 -26.14 -26.08 6.15
CA ARG A 584 -27.28 -25.89 5.26
C ARG A 584 -28.08 -24.67 5.69
N PHE A 585 -28.36 -23.78 4.76
CA PHE A 585 -29.24 -22.64 4.94
C PHE A 585 -30.69 -23.09 4.74
N THR A 586 -31.44 -23.15 5.84
CA THR A 586 -32.82 -23.68 5.86
C THR A 586 -33.87 -22.61 6.07
N GLY A 587 -33.46 -21.40 6.42
CA GLY A 587 -34.37 -20.28 6.66
C GLY A 587 -33.68 -18.94 6.45
N ILE A 588 -34.46 -17.94 6.06
CA ILE A 588 -34.00 -16.55 5.96
C ILE A 588 -33.78 -15.94 7.34
N VAL A 589 -33.00 -14.88 7.38
CA VAL A 589 -32.77 -14.02 8.54
C VAL A 589 -32.95 -12.58 8.08
N TYR A 590 -33.64 -11.76 8.86
CA TYR A 590 -33.68 -10.31 8.62
C TYR A 590 -32.64 -9.61 9.50
N PRO A 591 -31.93 -8.58 8.97
CA PRO A 591 -31.08 -7.74 9.81
C PRO A 591 -31.87 -7.16 11.00
N GLY A 592 -31.26 -7.12 12.17
CA GLY A 592 -31.90 -6.73 13.42
C GLY A 592 -32.52 -7.89 14.20
N GLU A 593 -32.69 -9.09 13.62
CA GLU A 593 -33.18 -10.27 14.36
C GLU A 593 -32.10 -10.85 15.30
N THR A 594 -32.55 -11.60 16.32
CA THR A 594 -31.68 -12.30 17.26
C THR A 594 -31.47 -13.73 16.79
N LEU A 595 -30.22 -14.10 16.57
CA LEU A 595 -29.83 -15.47 16.30
C LEU A 595 -29.53 -16.20 17.62
N ARG A 596 -29.90 -17.47 17.71
CA ARG A 596 -29.52 -18.37 18.81
C ARG A 596 -28.78 -19.58 18.26
N VAL A 597 -27.51 -19.70 18.59
CA VAL A 597 -26.67 -20.83 18.20
C VAL A 597 -26.76 -21.90 19.29
N PHE A 598 -27.10 -23.12 18.89
CA PHE A 598 -27.07 -24.31 19.72
C PHE A 598 -25.96 -25.22 19.21
N ALA A 599 -25.15 -25.78 20.13
CA ALA A 599 -24.04 -26.63 19.75
C ALA A 599 -23.91 -27.86 20.64
N TRP A 600 -23.49 -28.98 20.04
CA TRP A 600 -23.28 -30.27 20.67
C TRP A 600 -21.91 -30.81 20.28
N LYS A 601 -21.03 -31.02 21.25
CA LYS A 601 -19.65 -31.49 21.04
C LYS A 601 -19.58 -33.01 21.17
N GLN A 602 -19.20 -33.66 20.07
CA GLN A 602 -19.03 -35.11 19.98
C GLN A 602 -17.60 -35.42 19.52
N GLY A 603 -16.67 -35.49 20.48
CA GLY A 603 -15.24 -35.64 20.20
C GLY A 603 -14.66 -34.39 19.52
N GLU A 604 -14.13 -34.56 18.31
CA GLU A 604 -13.56 -33.47 17.49
C GLU A 604 -14.61 -32.73 16.66
N VAL A 605 -15.83 -33.24 16.59
CA VAL A 605 -16.91 -32.64 15.78
C VAL A 605 -17.89 -31.93 16.69
N VAL A 606 -18.19 -30.67 16.39
CA VAL A 606 -19.25 -29.92 17.04
C VAL A 606 -20.38 -29.72 16.04
N THR A 607 -21.50 -30.42 16.23
CA THR A 607 -22.72 -30.18 15.45
C THR A 607 -23.42 -28.94 15.98
N PHE A 608 -23.99 -28.12 15.11
CA PHE A 608 -24.68 -26.90 15.53
C PHE A 608 -25.93 -26.59 14.71
N GLN A 609 -26.80 -25.77 15.29
CA GLN A 609 -27.95 -25.15 14.62
C GLN A 609 -28.02 -23.68 15.00
N THR A 610 -28.56 -22.85 14.09
CA THR A 610 -28.79 -21.43 14.35
C THR A 610 -30.25 -21.09 14.12
N TYR A 611 -30.92 -20.62 15.17
CA TYR A 611 -32.33 -20.25 15.15
C TYR A 611 -32.49 -18.74 15.08
N VAL A 612 -33.59 -18.29 14.51
CA VAL A 612 -34.10 -16.93 14.66
C VAL A 612 -35.08 -16.92 15.82
N VAL A 613 -34.76 -16.23 16.90
CA VAL A 613 -35.50 -16.28 18.17
C VAL A 613 -36.91 -15.74 18.01
N GLU A 614 -37.05 -14.59 17.36
CA GLU A 614 -38.31 -13.86 17.20
C GLU A 614 -39.33 -14.69 16.41
N ARG A 615 -38.89 -15.34 15.33
CA ARG A 615 -39.76 -16.13 14.44
C ARG A 615 -39.83 -17.63 14.79
N LYS A 616 -38.99 -18.10 15.70
CA LYS A 616 -38.86 -19.54 16.06
C LYS A 616 -38.59 -20.43 14.84
N THR A 617 -37.79 -19.94 13.91
CA THR A 617 -37.40 -20.67 12.69
C THR A 617 -35.93 -21.04 12.71
N ILE A 618 -35.55 -22.10 12.00
CA ILE A 618 -34.16 -22.53 11.87
C ILE A 618 -33.52 -21.87 10.65
N ALA A 619 -32.53 -21.01 10.86
CA ALA A 619 -31.75 -20.39 9.78
C ALA A 619 -30.68 -21.33 9.25
N ILE A 620 -29.88 -21.93 10.14
CA ILE A 620 -28.86 -22.94 9.80
C ILE A 620 -29.20 -24.27 10.46
N ASN A 621 -29.19 -25.33 9.64
CA ASN A 621 -29.36 -26.70 10.07
C ASN A 621 -28.31 -27.61 9.40
N ASN A 622 -28.28 -28.88 9.79
CA ASN A 622 -27.44 -29.92 9.17
C ASN A 622 -25.97 -29.47 9.10
N ALA A 623 -25.46 -28.92 10.20
CA ALA A 623 -24.22 -28.17 10.24
C ALA A 623 -23.27 -28.67 11.33
N ALA A 624 -21.97 -28.59 11.05
CA ALA A 624 -20.93 -28.94 12.02
C ALA A 624 -19.61 -28.24 11.72
N ILE A 625 -18.79 -28.06 12.74
CA ILE A 625 -17.36 -27.76 12.65
C ILE A 625 -16.52 -28.97 13.07
N LYS A 626 -15.31 -29.09 12.53
CA LYS A 626 -14.30 -30.07 12.97
C LYS A 626 -13.11 -29.35 13.61
N LEU A 627 -12.93 -29.55 14.90
CA LEU A 627 -11.90 -28.90 15.70
C LEU A 627 -10.49 -29.39 15.31
N ILE A 628 -9.51 -28.49 15.43
CA ILE A 628 -8.09 -28.84 15.31
C ILE A 628 -7.61 -29.37 16.67
N THR A 629 -7.30 -30.66 16.74
CA THR A 629 -6.84 -31.33 17.97
C THR A 629 -5.33 -31.55 18.01
N ASP A 630 -4.65 -31.46 16.87
CA ASP A 630 -3.21 -31.59 16.75
C ASP A 630 -2.51 -30.27 17.09
N LYS A 631 -1.78 -30.24 18.21
CA LYS A 631 -1.04 -29.06 18.66
C LYS A 631 0.07 -28.62 17.70
N SER A 632 0.53 -29.50 16.80
CA SER A 632 1.52 -29.12 15.78
C SER A 632 0.93 -28.27 14.65
N LYS A 633 -0.41 -28.20 14.56
CA LYS A 633 -1.17 -27.40 13.59
C LYS A 633 -1.77 -26.12 14.18
N LEU A 634 -1.51 -25.83 15.46
CA LEU A 634 -2.05 -24.70 16.21
C LEU A 634 -0.99 -23.62 16.47
#